data_AF-A0A7C5H5L5-F1
#
_entry.id   AF-A0A7C5H5L5-F1
#
_cell.length_a   1.000
_cell.length_b   1.000
_cell.length_c   1.000
_cell.angle_alpha   90.00
_cell.angle_beta   90.00
_cell.angle_gamma   90.00
#
_symmetry.space_group_name_H-M   'P 1'
#
loop_
_entity.id
_entity.type
_entity.pdbx_description
1 polymer ?
#
loop_
_entity_poly.entity_id
_entity_poly.type
_entity_poly.pdbx_seq_one_letter_code
_entity_poly.pdbx_strand_id
1 'polypeptide(L)'
;SLERYLKKLGYNKSLKDLVSEKDSKVAKKVFNRFVLYMSYGLASLINMLNPCKIVLGGGVMMGFSFLFEEIKNKAISLAIDPSVEHIDITLSKLGNDAGIFGAHAFAMKHI
;
A
#
# COMPACT_ATOMS: atom_id res chain seq x y z
N SER A 1 1.12 -11.69 -0.72
CA SER A 1 -0.21 -11.20 -1.10
C SER A 1 -1.20 -11.49 0.02
N LEU A 2 -2.17 -10.60 0.25
CA LEU A 2 -3.28 -10.78 1.21
C LEU A 2 -4.04 -12.09 0.96
N GLU A 3 -4.19 -12.52 -0.29
CA GLU A 3 -4.81 -13.81 -0.62
C GLU A 3 -4.05 -15.01 -0.07
N ARG A 4 -2.71 -14.96 -0.10
CA ARG A 4 -1.86 -16.01 0.50
C ARG A 4 -2.01 -16.04 2.02
N TYR A 5 -2.23 -14.88 2.64
CA TYR A 5 -2.50 -14.78 4.07
C TYR A 5 -3.89 -15.35 4.43
N LEU A 6 -4.92 -15.06 3.63
CA LEU A 6 -6.25 -15.66 3.78
C LEU A 6 -6.22 -17.19 3.66
N LYS A 7 -5.52 -17.73 2.65
CA LYS A 7 -5.32 -19.17 2.49
C LYS A 7 -4.64 -19.79 3.72
N LYS A 8 -3.61 -19.13 4.28
CA LYS A 8 -2.96 -19.59 5.53
C LYS A 8 -3.89 -19.59 6.74
N LEU A 9 -4.91 -18.72 6.75
CA LEU A 9 -5.94 -18.68 7.80
C LEU A 9 -7.08 -19.68 7.56
N GLY A 10 -6.99 -20.52 6.51
CA GLY A 10 -8.01 -21.53 6.18
C GLY A 10 -9.16 -21.02 5.30
N TYR A 11 -9.06 -19.81 4.74
CA TYR A 11 -10.09 -19.24 3.85
C TYR A 11 -9.78 -19.56 2.38
N ASN A 12 -10.74 -20.20 1.71
CA ASN A 12 -10.64 -20.53 0.28
C ASN A 12 -11.32 -19.51 -0.65
N LYS A 13 -12.04 -18.52 -0.11
CA LYS A 13 -12.66 -17.43 -0.87
C LYS A 13 -11.64 -16.39 -1.30
N SER A 14 -11.85 -15.74 -2.45
CA SER A 14 -10.98 -14.63 -2.88
C SER A 14 -11.16 -13.42 -1.96
N LEU A 15 -10.16 -12.53 -1.93
CA LEU A 15 -10.27 -11.30 -1.13
C LEU A 15 -11.45 -10.44 -1.60
N LYS A 16 -11.71 -10.41 -2.92
CA LYS A 16 -12.85 -9.67 -3.50
C LYS A 16 -14.20 -10.23 -3.03
N ASP A 17 -14.34 -11.55 -2.96
CA ASP A 17 -15.59 -12.18 -2.51
C ASP A 17 -15.84 -11.87 -1.03
N LEU A 18 -14.79 -11.90 -0.21
CA LEU A 18 -14.88 -11.58 1.21
C LEU A 18 -15.22 -10.11 1.48
N VAL A 19 -14.83 -9.18 0.60
CA VAL A 19 -15.20 -7.76 0.70
C VAL A 19 -16.66 -7.55 0.29
N SER A 20 -17.12 -8.32 -0.71
CA SER A 20 -18.49 -8.24 -1.26
C SER A 20 -19.53 -8.68 -0.23
N GLU A 21 -19.14 -9.60 0.65
CA GLU A 21 -19.87 -9.93 1.89
C GLU A 21 -19.70 -8.78 2.89
N LYS A 22 -20.63 -7.79 2.81
CA LYS A 22 -20.64 -6.51 3.55
C LYS A 22 -20.27 -6.55 5.05
N ASP A 23 -20.31 -7.73 5.70
CA ASP A 23 -19.97 -7.92 7.12
C ASP A 23 -18.98 -9.04 7.42
N SER A 24 -18.12 -9.38 6.47
CA SER A 24 -17.02 -10.31 6.75
C SER A 24 -16.08 -9.75 7.82
N LYS A 25 -16.26 -10.17 9.07
CA LYS A 25 -15.35 -9.89 10.21
C LYS A 25 -13.90 -10.24 9.86
N VAL A 26 -13.73 -11.25 9.00
CA VAL A 26 -12.44 -11.73 8.50
C VAL A 26 -11.82 -10.69 7.57
N ALA A 27 -12.56 -10.19 6.57
CA ALA A 27 -12.07 -9.15 5.68
C ALA A 27 -11.68 -7.89 6.46
N LYS A 28 -12.54 -7.43 7.38
CA LYS A 28 -12.27 -6.30 8.27
C LYS A 28 -10.98 -6.51 9.07
N LYS A 29 -10.79 -7.68 9.70
CA LYS A 29 -9.57 -7.99 10.46
C LYS A 29 -8.31 -7.99 9.60
N VAL A 30 -8.41 -8.53 8.37
CA VAL A 30 -7.30 -8.58 7.41
C VAL A 30 -6.91 -7.18 6.95
N PHE A 31 -7.88 -6.34 6.57
CA PHE A 31 -7.61 -4.96 6.16
C PHE A 31 -7.10 -4.11 7.33
N ASN A 32 -7.70 -4.19 8.51
CA ASN A 32 -7.23 -3.45 9.68
C ASN A 32 -5.76 -3.78 10.01
N ARG A 33 -5.39 -5.06 9.94
CA ARG A 33 -4.01 -5.52 10.16
C ARG A 33 -3.08 -4.99 9.06
N PHE A 34 -3.54 -5.02 7.81
CA PHE A 34 -2.78 -4.52 6.67
C PHE A 34 -2.55 -3.01 6.77
N VAL A 35 -3.60 -2.22 7.02
CA VAL A 35 -3.53 -0.78 7.25
C VAL A 35 -2.57 -0.47 8.39
N LEU A 36 -2.68 -1.18 9.52
CA LEU A 36 -1.81 -0.99 10.68
C LEU A 36 -0.32 -1.13 10.31
N TYR A 37 0.08 -2.27 9.75
CA TYR A 37 1.49 -2.52 9.46
C TYR A 37 2.03 -1.66 8.32
N MET A 38 1.22 -1.41 7.29
CA MET A 38 1.62 -0.51 6.20
C MET A 38 1.85 0.91 6.72
N SER A 39 0.97 1.40 7.61
CA SER A 39 1.09 2.74 8.17
C SER A 39 2.33 2.88 9.05
N TYR A 40 2.63 1.89 9.90
CA TYR A 40 3.86 1.89 10.68
C TYR A 40 5.11 1.86 9.80
N GLY A 41 5.13 0.97 8.81
CA GLY A 41 6.26 0.89 7.88
C GLY A 41 6.50 2.20 7.14
N LEU A 42 5.42 2.85 6.67
CA LEU A 42 5.51 4.16 6.04
C LEU A 42 5.99 5.23 7.00
N ALA A 43 5.42 5.34 8.20
CA ALA A 43 5.86 6.32 9.19
C ALA A 43 7.35 6.16 9.53
N SER A 44 7.84 4.92 9.66
CA SER A 44 9.27 4.66 9.85
C SER A 44 10.12 5.15 8.67
N LEU A 45 9.69 4.90 7.43
CA LEU A 45 10.40 5.39 6.23
C LEU A 45 10.37 6.91 6.12
N ILE A 46 9.25 7.54 6.46
CA ILE A 46 9.08 9.00 6.49
C ILE A 46 10.09 9.61 7.46
N ASN A 47 10.11 9.12 8.71
CA ASN A 47 11.02 9.62 9.74
C ASN A 47 12.49 9.37 9.42
N MET A 48 12.81 8.24 8.78
CA MET A 48 14.20 7.84 8.50
C MET A 48 14.79 8.55 7.28
N LEU A 49 13.99 8.75 6.23
CA LEU A 49 14.47 9.25 4.94
C LEU A 49 14.09 10.71 4.65
N ASN A 50 13.11 11.25 5.38
CA ASN A 50 12.48 12.55 5.11
C ASN A 50 12.21 12.78 3.60
N PRO A 51 11.49 11.87 2.92
CA PRO A 51 11.34 11.95 1.48
C PRO A 51 10.33 13.04 1.09
N CYS A 52 10.58 13.73 -0.02
CA CYS A 52 9.60 14.65 -0.60
C CYS A 52 8.41 13.93 -1.26
N LYS A 53 8.57 12.66 -1.65
CA LYS A 53 7.52 11.90 -2.34
C LYS A 53 7.61 10.40 -2.05
N ILE A 54 6.46 9.77 -1.82
CA ILE A 54 6.30 8.31 -1.77
C ILE A 54 5.26 7.90 -2.81
N VAL A 55 5.62 6.95 -3.66
CA VAL A 55 4.72 6.38 -4.67
C VAL A 55 4.39 4.93 -4.29
N LEU A 56 3.14 4.66 -3.98
CA LEU A 56 2.63 3.34 -3.62
C LEU A 56 2.12 2.61 -4.85
N GLY A 57 2.64 1.41 -5.09
CA GLY A 57 2.22 0.51 -6.15
C GLY A 57 1.52 -0.75 -5.65
N GLY A 58 1.30 -1.69 -6.57
CA GLY A 58 0.78 -3.02 -6.27
C GLY A 58 -0.75 -3.13 -6.36
N GLY A 59 -1.22 -4.29 -6.82
CA GLY A 59 -2.64 -4.52 -7.14
C GLY A 59 -3.61 -4.39 -5.97
N VAL A 60 -3.13 -4.51 -4.72
CA VAL A 60 -3.97 -4.31 -3.52
C VAL A 60 -4.31 -2.84 -3.34
N MET A 61 -3.33 -1.93 -3.45
CA MET A 61 -3.56 -0.49 -3.31
C MET A 61 -4.48 0.04 -4.40
N MET A 62 -4.33 -0.48 -5.62
CA MET A 62 -5.16 -0.09 -6.76
C MET A 62 -6.57 -0.69 -6.71
N GLY A 63 -6.73 -1.88 -6.12
CA GLY A 63 -8.02 -2.59 -6.08
C GLY A 63 -8.99 -2.08 -5.02
N PHE A 64 -8.51 -1.31 -4.03
CA PHE A 64 -9.32 -0.85 -2.89
C PHE A 64 -8.96 0.60 -2.54
N SER A 65 -9.65 1.56 -3.14
CA SER A 65 -9.37 3.00 -2.98
C SER A 65 -9.38 3.47 -1.52
N PHE A 66 -10.26 2.90 -0.69
CA PHE A 66 -10.35 3.25 0.74
C PHE A 66 -9.04 2.94 1.52
N LEU A 67 -8.30 1.90 1.12
CA LEU A 67 -7.06 1.52 1.81
C LEU A 67 -5.98 2.58 1.69
N PHE A 68 -5.91 3.23 0.53
CA PHE A 68 -4.89 4.24 0.28
C PHE A 68 -5.04 5.42 1.24
N GLU A 69 -6.25 5.98 1.34
CA GLU A 69 -6.52 7.11 2.22
C GLU A 69 -6.35 6.74 3.71
N GLU A 70 -6.83 5.56 4.12
CA GLU A 70 -6.64 5.10 5.51
C GLU A 70 -5.16 4.94 5.87
N ILE A 71 -4.36 4.34 4.99
CA ILE A 71 -2.92 4.15 5.20
C ILE A 71 -2.19 5.48 5.19
N LYS A 72 -2.49 6.35 4.23
CA LYS A 72 -1.86 7.68 4.11
C LYS A 72 -2.09 8.49 5.38
N ASN A 73 -3.35 8.63 5.80
CA ASN A 73 -3.71 9.43 6.97
C ASN A 73 -3.09 8.86 8.25
N LYS A 74 -3.13 7.54 8.41
CA LYS A 74 -2.55 6.90 9.58
C LYS A 74 -1.03 6.96 9.60
N ALA A 75 -0.35 6.81 8.46
CA ALA A 75 1.10 6.97 8.37
C ALA A 75 1.54 8.38 8.75
N ILE A 76 0.84 9.41 8.24
CA ILE A 76 1.09 10.81 8.60
C ILE A 76 0.92 11.03 10.10
N SER A 77 -0.16 10.50 10.70
CA SER A 77 -0.39 10.63 12.15
C SER A 77 0.64 9.93 13.04
N LEU A 78 1.40 8.98 12.48
CA LEU A 78 2.43 8.20 13.19
C LEU A 78 3.84 8.75 12.96
N ALA A 79 4.03 9.63 11.99
CA ALA A 79 5.31 10.26 11.68
C ALA A 79 5.52 11.54 12.51
N ILE A 80 6.77 11.97 12.63
CA ILE A 80 7.16 13.12 13.45
C ILE A 80 6.94 14.41 12.64
N ASP A 81 6.37 15.45 13.26
CA ASP A 81 5.84 16.66 12.59
C ASP A 81 6.77 17.27 11.51
N PRO A 82 8.07 17.54 11.77
CA PRO A 82 9.00 18.01 10.74
C PRO A 82 9.13 17.14 9.48
N SER A 83 8.86 15.83 9.58
CA SER A 83 9.03 14.88 8.47
C SER A 83 7.80 14.78 7.57
N VAL A 84 6.66 15.37 7.96
CA VAL A 84 5.39 15.28 7.22
C VAL A 84 4.99 16.56 6.51
N GLU A 85 5.68 17.69 6.75
CA GLU A 85 5.27 19.01 6.27
C GLU A 85 5.25 19.12 4.73
N HIS A 86 6.09 18.34 4.02
CA HIS A 86 6.27 18.45 2.57
C HIS A 86 6.16 17.11 1.82
N ILE A 87 5.64 16.07 2.47
CA ILE A 87 5.60 14.74 1.84
C ILE A 87 4.38 14.56 0.94
N ASP A 88 4.62 14.19 -0.31
CA ASP A 88 3.58 13.82 -1.27
C ASP A 88 3.46 12.28 -1.38
N ILE A 89 2.42 11.71 -0.77
CA ILE A 89 2.12 10.27 -0.87
C ILE A 89 1.06 10.06 -1.96
N THR A 90 1.39 9.28 -2.98
CA THR A 90 0.55 9.07 -4.19
C THR A 90 0.49 7.61 -4.63
N LEU A 91 -0.51 7.26 -5.43
CA LEU A 91 -0.58 5.95 -6.11
C LEU A 91 0.18 5.98 -7.44
N SER A 92 0.84 4.85 -7.76
CA SER A 92 1.50 4.65 -9.05
C SER A 92 0.49 4.72 -10.20
N LYS A 93 0.76 5.59 -11.18
CA LYS A 93 -0.02 5.68 -12.42
C LYS A 93 0.29 4.55 -13.41
N LEU A 94 1.46 3.94 -13.30
CA LEU A 94 1.92 2.89 -14.21
C LEU A 94 1.44 1.49 -13.78
N GLY A 95 0.88 1.36 -12.57
CA GLY A 95 0.35 0.09 -12.07
C GLY A 95 1.32 -1.08 -12.22
N ASN A 96 0.87 -2.13 -12.89
CA ASN A 96 1.67 -3.35 -13.10
C ASN A 96 2.81 -3.16 -14.11
N ASP A 97 2.72 -2.13 -14.97
CA ASP A 97 3.71 -1.89 -16.02
C ASP A 97 4.92 -1.10 -15.51
N ALA A 98 4.87 -0.59 -14.27
CA ALA A 98 5.95 0.18 -13.66
C ALA A 98 7.31 -0.54 -13.73
N GLY A 99 7.32 -1.87 -13.58
CA GLY A 99 8.54 -2.67 -13.68
C GLY A 99 9.11 -2.72 -15.10
N ILE A 100 8.25 -2.90 -16.11
CA ILE A 100 8.67 -2.98 -17.53
C ILE A 100 9.19 -1.61 -17.99
N PHE A 101 8.46 -0.53 -17.69
CA PHE A 101 8.92 0.83 -18.01
C PHE A 101 10.23 1.18 -17.28
N GLY A 102 10.38 0.75 -16.02
CA GLY A 102 11.63 0.91 -15.28
C GLY A 102 12.81 0.19 -15.94
N ALA A 103 12.61 -1.06 -16.38
CA ALA A 103 13.64 -1.84 -17.07
C ALA A 103 14.01 -1.21 -18.43
N HIS A 104 13.02 -0.74 -19.20
CA HIS A 104 13.26 -0.03 -20.45
C HIS A 104 14.06 1.28 -20.23
N ALA A 105 13.62 2.12 -19.29
CA ALA A 105 14.31 3.37 -18.96
C ALA A 105 15.74 3.12 -18.46
N PHE A 106 15.95 2.05 -17.70
CA PHE A 106 17.26 1.63 -17.25
C PHE A 106 18.17 1.23 -18.43
N ALA A 107 17.68 0.39 -19.34
CA ALA A 107 18.44 -0.02 -20.53
C ALA A 107 18.79 1.18 -21.42
N MET A 108 17.84 2.09 -21.66
CA MET A 108 18.04 3.31 -22.47
C MET A 108 19.09 4.26 -21.89
N LYS A 109 19.34 4.24 -20.57
CA LYS A 109 20.38 5.07 -19.94
C LYS A 109 21.80 4.55 -20.18
N HIS A 110 21.93 3.29 -20.60
CA HIS A 110 23.19 2.59 -20.81
C HIS A 110 23.46 2.24 -22.28
N ILE A 111 22.70 2.85 -23.20
CA ILE A 111 22.94 2.88 -24.64
C ILE A 111 23.39 4.30 -25.00
#